data_AF-A6V931-F1
#
_entry.id   AF-A6V931-F1
#
_cell.length_a   1.000
_cell.length_b   1.000
_cell.length_c   1.000
_cell.angle_alpha   90.00
_cell.angle_beta   90.00
_cell.angle_gamma   90.00
#
_symmetry.space_group_name_H-M   'P 1'
#
loop_
_entity.id
_entity.type
_entity.pdbx_description
1 polymer ?
#
loop_
_entity_poly.entity_id
_entity_poly.type
_entity_poly.pdbx_seq_one_letter_code
_entity_poly.pdbx_strand_id
1 'polypeptide(L)'
;MNDQVNALPVLDQAEVEQVAGAGTFLGDAIINGVYATNSFLNSPLFSSIGNVASAIGLNRTHELVDLLAFQVPSVAAITVGKILGGTDNHNVPLHYNKESGEGLYS
;
A
#
# COMPACT_ATOMS: atom_id res chain seq x y z
N MET A 1 36.80 -5.07 -41.35
CA MET A 1 35.39 -5.37 -41.00
C MET A 1 35.32 -5.28 -39.49
N ASN A 2 34.64 -4.25 -38.98
CA ASN A 2 34.48 -4.02 -37.55
C ASN A 2 33.30 -4.85 -37.06
N ASP A 3 33.55 -6.09 -36.64
CA ASP A 3 32.56 -6.89 -35.94
C ASP A 3 32.55 -6.49 -34.47
N GLN A 4 32.11 -5.26 -34.19
CA GLN A 4 31.65 -4.89 -32.86
C GLN A 4 30.24 -5.45 -32.68
N VAL A 5 30.17 -6.75 -32.41
CA VAL A 5 28.97 -7.35 -31.82
C VAL A 5 28.79 -6.64 -30.48
N ASN A 6 27.81 -5.75 -30.40
CA ASN A 6 27.38 -5.11 -29.15
C ASN A 6 26.86 -6.21 -28.21
N ALA A 7 27.77 -6.89 -27.51
CA ALA A 7 27.41 -7.74 -26.39
C ALA A 7 26.85 -6.83 -25.31
N LEU A 8 25.54 -6.96 -25.03
CA LEU A 8 24.94 -6.31 -23.87
C LEU A 8 25.75 -6.71 -22.63
N PRO A 9 26.16 -5.77 -21.77
CA PRO A 9 26.85 -6.13 -20.54
C PRO A 9 25.96 -7.06 -19.73
N VAL A 10 26.45 -8.28 -19.47
CA VAL A 10 25.82 -9.22 -18.56
C VAL A 10 26.14 -8.74 -17.16
N LEU A 11 25.11 -8.45 -16.36
CA LEU A 11 25.28 -8.07 -14.97
C LEU A 11 26.00 -9.18 -14.21
N ASP A 12 26.93 -8.81 -13.34
CA ASP A 12 27.50 -9.77 -12.40
C ASP A 12 26.52 -10.10 -11.26
N GLN A 13 26.81 -11.16 -10.51
CA GLN A 13 25.93 -11.60 -9.42
C GLN A 13 25.78 -10.53 -8.33
N ALA A 14 26.83 -9.76 -8.04
CA ALA A 14 26.78 -8.73 -7.01
C ALA A 14 25.89 -7.54 -7.43
N GLU A 15 25.91 -7.16 -8.71
CA GLU A 15 25.00 -6.15 -9.27
C GLU A 15 23.53 -6.62 -9.20
N VAL A 16 23.27 -7.90 -9.50
CA VAL A 16 21.93 -8.50 -9.38
C VAL A 16 21.45 -8.48 -7.93
N GLU A 17 22.30 -8.88 -6.99
CA GLU A 17 21.98 -8.88 -5.55
C GLU A 17 21.71 -7.46 -5.02
N GLN A 18 22.49 -6.46 -5.47
CA GLN A 18 22.27 -5.06 -5.10
C GLN A 18 20.92 -4.53 -5.61
N VAL A 19 20.59 -4.79 -6.88
CA VAL A 19 19.31 -4.35 -7.46
C VAL A 19 18.13 -5.03 -6.78
N ALA A 20 18.23 -6.34 -6.51
CA ALA A 20 17.21 -7.08 -5.78
C ALA A 20 17.03 -6.57 -4.34
N GLY A 21 18.13 -6.28 -3.64
CA GLY A 21 18.11 -5.71 -2.30
C GLY A 21 17.50 -4.30 -2.27
N ALA A 22 17.84 -3.44 -3.24
CA ALA A 22 17.25 -2.12 -3.38
C ALA A 22 15.74 -2.18 -3.70
N GLY A 23 15.34 -3.12 -4.55
CA GLY A 23 13.94 -3.43 -4.82
C GLY A 23 13.20 -3.80 -3.53
N THR A 24 13.74 -4.76 -2.77
CA THR A 24 13.15 -5.23 -1.52
C THR A 24 12.97 -4.07 -0.53
N PHE A 25 14.02 -3.26 -0.34
CA PHE A 25 13.97 -2.09 0.52
C PHE A 25 12.88 -1.09 0.11
N LEU A 26 12.77 -0.77 -1.18
CA LEU A 26 11.72 0.12 -1.69
C LEU A 26 10.34 -0.50 -1.52
N GLY A 27 10.21 -1.81 -1.76
CA GLY A 27 8.98 -2.56 -1.59
C GLY A 27 8.48 -2.54 -0.15
N ASP A 28 9.38 -2.80 0.80
CA ASP A 28 9.10 -2.72 2.23
C ASP A 28 8.71 -1.30 2.65
N ALA A 29 9.42 -0.28 2.16
CA ALA A 29 9.11 1.12 2.47
C ALA A 29 7.70 1.51 2.01
N ILE A 30 7.28 1.09 0.81
CA ILE A 30 5.93 1.32 0.28
C ILE A 30 4.89 0.64 1.17
N ILE A 31 5.07 -0.66 1.46
CA ILE A 31 4.12 -1.44 2.27
C ILE A 31 4.01 -0.84 3.68
N ASN A 32 5.14 -0.52 4.32
CA ASN A 32 5.16 0.11 5.64
C ASN A 32 4.46 1.47 5.63
N GLY A 33 4.64 2.27 4.58
CA GLY A 33 3.94 3.56 4.42
C GLY A 33 2.42 3.38 4.33
N VAL A 34 1.95 2.38 3.58
CA VAL A 34 0.52 2.03 3.52
C VAL A 34 -0.01 1.69 4.90
N TYR A 35 0.66 0.79 5.64
CA TYR A 35 0.19 0.39 6.96
C TYR A 35 0.33 1.47 8.03
N ALA A 36 1.31 2.36 7.94
CA ALA A 36 1.40 3.54 8.78
C ALA A 36 0.21 4.47 8.55
N THR A 37 -0.18 4.70 7.29
CA THR A 37 -1.33 5.52 6.92
C THR A 37 -2.63 4.89 7.43
N ASN A 38 -2.83 3.59 7.21
CA ASN A 38 -4.01 2.89 7.70
C ASN A 38 -4.08 2.85 9.23
N SER A 39 -2.96 2.67 9.93
CA SER A 39 -2.90 2.78 11.40
C SER A 39 -3.32 4.16 11.90
N PHE A 40 -2.88 5.21 11.20
CA PHE A 40 -3.23 6.60 11.51
C PHE A 40 -4.72 6.87 11.31
N LEU A 41 -5.29 6.47 10.17
CA LEU A 41 -6.73 6.62 9.88
C LEU A 41 -7.59 5.82 10.86
N ASN A 42 -7.12 4.63 11.26
CA ASN A 42 -7.78 3.78 12.25
C ASN A 42 -7.67 4.28 13.69
N SER A 43 -6.92 5.36 13.93
CA SER A 43 -6.79 5.95 15.27
C SER A 43 -8.12 6.54 15.74
N PRO A 44 -8.37 6.61 17.07
CA PRO A 44 -9.63 7.12 17.60
C PRO A 44 -10.00 8.53 17.11
N LEU A 45 -9.01 9.38 16.86
CA LEU A 45 -9.23 10.74 16.37
C LEU A 45 -9.86 10.74 14.98
N PHE A 46 -9.30 9.98 14.04
CA PHE A 46 -9.78 9.98 12.65
C PHE A 46 -11.03 9.13 12.47
N SER A 47 -11.12 7.97 13.11
CA SER A 47 -12.37 7.18 13.11
C SER A 47 -13.56 7.95 13.71
N SER A 48 -13.34 8.93 14.60
CA SER A 48 -14.42 9.79 15.09
C SER A 48 -15.10 10.63 14.00
N ILE A 49 -14.35 11.02 12.95
CA ILE A 49 -14.88 11.80 11.83
C ILE A 49 -15.83 10.92 11.01
N GLY A 50 -15.42 9.68 10.73
CA GLY A 50 -16.25 8.68 10.06
C GLY A 50 -17.55 8.39 10.81
N ASN A 51 -17.45 8.20 12.14
CA ASN A 51 -18.61 8.04 13.02
C ASN A 51 -19.61 9.21 12.92
N VAL A 52 -19.11 10.45 12.91
CA VAL A 52 -19.95 11.64 12.78
C VAL A 52 -20.59 11.73 11.39
N ALA A 53 -19.83 11.47 10.33
CA ALA A 53 -20.34 11.45 8.97
C ALA A 53 -21.48 10.44 8.82
N SER A 54 -21.31 9.24 9.36
CA SER A 54 -22.36 8.21 9.34
C SER A 54 -23.56 8.58 10.22
N ALA A 55 -23.35 9.24 11.37
CA ALA A 55 -24.44 9.69 12.23
C ALA A 55 -25.35 10.74 11.57
N ILE A 56 -24.84 11.52 10.61
CA ILE A 56 -25.63 12.51 9.83
C ILE A 56 -26.11 11.98 8.47
N GLY A 57 -26.01 10.68 8.23
CA GLY A 57 -26.53 10.01 7.03
C GLY A 57 -25.62 10.10 5.79
N LEU A 58 -24.33 10.41 5.96
CA LEU A 58 -23.36 10.45 4.87
C LEU A 58 -22.62 9.12 4.65
N ASN A 59 -23.17 7.99 5.13
CA ASN A 59 -22.54 6.66 5.15
C ASN A 59 -22.02 6.25 3.75
N ARG A 60 -22.79 6.53 2.69
CA ARG A 60 -22.39 6.22 1.30
C ARG A 60 -21.29 7.12 0.76
N THR A 61 -21.30 8.39 1.11
CA THR A 61 -20.22 9.30 0.71
C THR A 61 -18.93 8.93 1.44
N HIS A 62 -19.05 8.59 2.72
CA HIS A 62 -17.95 8.10 3.53
C HIS A 62 -17.35 6.80 2.94
N GLU A 63 -18.18 5.79 2.66
CA GLU A 63 -17.77 4.54 2.01
C GLU A 63 -17.03 4.78 0.69
N LEU A 64 -17.55 5.68 -0.16
CA LEU A 64 -16.92 6.00 -1.45
C LEU A 64 -15.56 6.67 -1.29
N VAL A 65 -15.43 7.59 -0.34
CA VAL A 65 -14.14 8.22 -0.03
C VAL A 65 -13.16 7.17 0.45
N ASP A 66 -13.56 6.32 1.38
CA ASP A 66 -12.66 5.30 1.93
C ASP A 66 -12.24 4.25 0.92
N LEU A 67 -13.17 3.85 0.04
CA LEU A 67 -12.87 2.92 -1.05
C LEU A 67 -11.88 3.53 -2.05
N LEU A 68 -12.17 4.73 -2.56
CA LEU A 68 -11.42 5.31 -3.68
C LEU A 68 -10.13 6.00 -3.25
N ALA A 69 -10.12 6.67 -2.09
CA ALA A 69 -8.97 7.42 -1.60
C ALA A 69 -8.00 6.54 -0.80
N PHE A 70 -8.48 5.47 -0.14
CA PHE A 70 -7.64 4.68 0.76
C PHE A 70 -7.55 3.21 0.39
N GLN A 71 -8.66 2.50 0.16
CA GLN A 71 -8.63 1.06 -0.11
C GLN A 71 -7.96 0.71 -1.43
N VAL A 72 -8.43 1.28 -2.54
CA VAL A 72 -7.89 0.98 -3.88
C VAL A 72 -6.40 1.35 -3.97
N PRO A 73 -5.97 2.55 -3.52
CA PRO A 73 -4.55 2.90 -3.52
C PRO A 73 -3.71 2.02 -2.58
N SER A 74 -4.22 1.66 -1.40
CA SER A 74 -3.50 0.79 -0.46
C SER A 74 -3.24 -0.59 -1.06
N VAL A 75 -4.26 -1.22 -1.67
CA VAL A 75 -4.11 -2.53 -2.32
C VAL A 75 -3.14 -2.47 -3.49
N ALA A 76 -3.23 -1.41 -4.31
CA ALA A 76 -2.31 -1.20 -5.42
C ALA A 76 -0.86 -1.02 -4.95
N ALA A 77 -0.65 -0.18 -3.93
CA ALA A 77 0.68 0.08 -3.36
C ALA A 77 1.27 -1.17 -2.68
N ILE A 78 0.49 -1.94 -1.92
CA ILE A 78 0.94 -3.21 -1.35
C ILE A 78 1.34 -4.19 -2.46
N THR A 79 0.53 -4.28 -3.53
CA THR A 79 0.85 -5.13 -4.68
C THR A 79 2.16 -4.72 -5.34
N VAL A 80 2.37 -3.41 -5.57
CA VAL A 80 3.64 -2.89 -6.10
C VAL A 80 4.80 -3.22 -5.15
N GLY A 81 4.63 -3.03 -3.84
CA GLY A 81 5.65 -3.34 -2.86
C GLY A 81 6.04 -4.82 -2.86
N LYS A 82 5.07 -5.73 -2.98
CA LYS A 82 5.30 -7.18 -3.12
C LYS A 82 6.02 -7.52 -4.42
N ILE A 83 5.67 -6.88 -5.54
CA ILE A 83 6.36 -7.06 -6.83
C ILE A 83 7.84 -6.64 -6.73
N LEU A 84 8.13 -5.60 -5.96
CA LEU A 84 9.49 -5.14 -5.70
C LEU A 84 10.28 -6.06 -4.75
N GLY A 85 9.65 -7.10 -4.20
CA GLY A 85 10.28 -8.05 -3.26
C GLY A 85 10.02 -7.74 -1.79
N GLY A 86 9.22 -6.71 -1.48
CA GLY A 86 8.85 -6.37 -0.11
C GLY A 86 7.92 -7.41 0.53
N THR A 87 7.95 -7.51 1.85
CA THR A 87 7.19 -8.51 2.61
C THR A 87 6.04 -7.87 3.38
N ASP A 88 4.86 -8.46 3.25
CA ASP A 88 3.66 -8.01 3.93
C ASP A 88 3.33 -8.87 5.16
N ASN A 89 3.83 -8.43 6.32
CA ASN A 89 3.67 -9.13 7.61
C ASN A 89 2.91 -8.29 8.66
N HIS A 90 2.01 -7.41 8.22
CA HIS A 90 1.31 -6.49 9.11
C HIS A 90 0.01 -7.08 9.65
N ASN A 91 -0.29 -6.80 10.93
CA ASN A 91 -1.56 -7.18 11.57
C ASN A 91 -2.51 -5.98 11.74
N VAL A 92 -2.39 -4.99 10.86
CA VAL A 92 -3.25 -3.80 10.87
C VAL A 92 -4.25 -3.95 9.72
N PRO A 93 -5.58 -3.87 9.98
CA PRO A 93 -6.55 -3.88 8.90
C PRO A 93 -6.44 -2.58 8.08
N LEU A 94 -6.67 -2.67 6.76
CA LEU A 94 -6.90 -1.47 5.96
C LEU A 94 -8.13 -0.72 6.49
N HIS A 95 -8.09 0.61 6.45
CA HIS A 95 -9.08 1.49 7.07
C HIS A 95 -10.50 1.15 6.61
N TYR A 96 -10.70 1.08 5.30
CA TYR A 96 -11.97 0.69 4.71
C TYR A 96 -12.50 -0.65 5.23
N ASN A 97 -11.64 -1.67 5.33
CA ASN A 97 -12.04 -3.00 5.80
C ASN A 97 -12.41 -3.01 7.28
N LYS A 98 -11.70 -2.24 8.10
CA LYS A 98 -12.02 -2.06 9.52
C LYS A 98 -13.40 -1.42 9.66
N GLU A 99 -13.62 -0.28 9.02
CA GLU A 99 -14.86 0.48 9.16
C GLU A 99 -16.07 -0.23 8.56
N SER A 100 -15.88 -0.97 7.47
CA SER A 100 -16.89 -1.89 6.93
C SER A 100 -17.28 -2.97 7.93
N GLY A 101 -16.31 -3.58 8.61
CA GLY A 101 -16.54 -4.58 9.66
C GLY A 101 -17.18 -4.02 10.94
N GLU A 102 -17.01 -2.72 11.20
CA GLU A 102 -17.65 -1.98 12.30
C GLU A 102 -19.06 -1.47 11.92
N GLY A 103 -19.48 -1.63 10.67
CA GLY A 103 -20.82 -1.26 10.20
C GLY A 103 -21.00 0.23 9.90
N LEU A 104 -19.92 0.98 9.69
CA LEU A 104 -19.97 2.43 9.47
C LEU A 104 -20.58 2.85 8.13
N TYR A 105 -20.72 1.91 7.18
CA TYR A 105 -21.29 2.14 5.86
C TYR A 105 -22.75 1.68 5.71
N SER A 106 -23.30 1.02 6.74
CA SER A 106 -24.67 0.50 6.76
C SER A 106 -25.68 1.46 7.36
#